data_AF-A0A7Y2F391-F1
#
_entry.id   AF-A0A7Y2F391-F1
#
_cell.length_a   1.000
_cell.length_b   1.000
_cell.length_c   1.000
_cell.angle_alpha   90.00
_cell.angle_beta   90.00
_cell.angle_gamma   90.00
#
_symmetry.space_group_name_H-M   'P 1'
#
loop_
_entity.id
_entity.type
_entity.pdbx_description
1 polymer ?
#
loop_
_entity_poly.entity_id
_entity_poly.type
_entity_poly.pdbx_seq_one_letter_code
_entity_poly.pdbx_strand_id
1 'polypeptide(L)'
;METLKPIDKLGLPGHVGLLMMRLYVGLSMMSAGLDKIPLPSWMTEQVEAIGWMPFPEAMAWIACFTEFAGGLLIAIGLFTRPAAFFLAITMAVAAFSAQDVALFTGIHVTQGYLWSYVAVLGLGAGRLSLDHLLGERAMVVGVVCTLILAGYSLSQGIAEPEPELTEEFKIEAITIPGSFNNWDPTSHEMAMVGDSVYQLDFTLPSGLIEFKFAANMTWDVNMGVIDQTPQGFPLEGKGEIDDGGTTENIKAYIPSEKEYRFELDLKEMKFLVDSIPR
;
A
#
# COMPACT_ATOMS: atom_id res chain seq x y z
N MET A 1 45.73 21.06 -4.52
CA MET A 1 44.56 20.87 -5.39
C MET A 1 43.55 20.08 -4.58
N GLU A 2 42.56 20.73 -3.96
CA GLU A 2 41.55 20.05 -3.16
C GLU A 2 40.74 19.12 -4.07
N THR A 3 40.83 17.81 -3.81
CA THR A 3 40.02 16.82 -4.52
C THR A 3 38.58 16.97 -4.07
N LEU A 4 37.78 17.68 -4.87
CA LEU A 4 36.33 17.81 -4.70
C LEU A 4 35.68 16.43 -4.56
N LYS A 5 34.74 16.29 -3.62
CA LYS A 5 33.99 15.03 -3.43
C LYS A 5 33.24 14.69 -4.73
N PRO A 6 32.99 13.41 -5.05
CA PRO A 6 32.35 13.01 -6.31
C PRO A 6 31.03 13.73 -6.62
N ILE A 7 30.23 14.04 -5.59
CA ILE A 7 28.98 14.78 -5.75
C ILE A 7 29.17 16.26 -6.14
N ASP A 8 30.33 16.84 -5.84
CA ASP A 8 30.67 18.22 -6.18
C ASP A 8 31.07 18.40 -7.65
N LYS A 9 31.26 17.28 -8.36
CA LYS A 9 31.49 17.26 -9.82
C LYS A 9 30.19 17.27 -10.62
N LEU A 10 29.04 17.12 -9.95
CA LEU A 10 27.75 17.14 -10.60
C LEU A 10 27.40 18.58 -11.00
N GLY A 11 26.98 18.78 -12.25
CA GLY A 11 26.43 20.07 -12.68
C GLY A 11 25.09 20.36 -12.00
N LEU A 12 24.63 21.61 -12.10
CA LEU A 12 23.30 22.01 -11.60
C LEU A 12 22.16 21.07 -12.06
N PRO A 13 22.10 20.59 -13.33
CA PRO A 13 21.07 19.66 -13.75
C PRO A 13 21.04 18.34 -12.94
N GLY A 14 22.21 17.81 -12.56
CA GLY A 14 22.24 16.59 -11.76
C GLY A 14 21.80 16.84 -10.32
N HIS A 15 22.07 18.02 -9.75
CA HIS A 15 21.56 18.37 -8.43
C HIS A 15 20.04 18.59 -8.45
N VAL A 16 19.50 19.14 -9.54
CA VAL A 16 18.05 19.22 -9.75
C VAL A 16 17.45 17.82 -9.86
N GLY A 17 18.07 16.91 -10.63
CA GLY A 17 17.63 15.52 -10.73
C GLY A 17 17.61 14.80 -9.37
N LEU A 18 18.67 14.97 -8.56
CA LEU A 18 18.71 14.44 -7.19
C LEU A 18 17.62 15.03 -6.29
N LEU A 19 17.34 16.34 -6.41
CA LEU A 19 16.24 16.97 -5.67
C LEU A 19 14.90 16.38 -6.07
N MET A 20 14.62 16.26 -7.37
CA MET A 20 13.36 15.70 -7.88
C MET A 20 13.17 14.25 -7.42
N MET A 21 14.22 13.43 -7.50
CA MET A 21 14.21 12.07 -7.00
C MET A 21 13.88 12.05 -5.51
N ARG A 22 14.59 12.83 -4.68
CA ARG A 22 14.36 12.92 -3.24
C ARG A 22 12.93 13.38 -2.91
N LEU A 23 12.40 14.37 -3.62
CA LEU A 23 11.04 14.84 -3.42
C LEU A 23 10.04 13.73 -3.71
N TYR A 24 10.17 13.03 -4.83
CA TYR A 24 9.27 11.92 -5.17
C TYR A 24 9.35 10.80 -4.13
N VAL A 25 10.53 10.21 -3.93
CA VAL A 25 10.67 9.03 -3.06
C VAL A 25 10.50 9.34 -1.58
N GLY A 26 10.77 10.59 -1.18
CA GLY A 26 10.57 11.06 0.18
C GLY A 26 9.10 11.37 0.48
N LEU A 27 8.42 12.12 -0.39
CA LEU A 27 7.01 12.47 -0.17
C LEU A 27 6.08 11.27 -0.31
N SER A 28 6.32 10.37 -1.28
CA SER A 28 5.52 9.15 -1.42
C SER A 28 5.62 8.26 -0.18
N MET A 29 6.82 8.13 0.38
CA MET A 29 7.02 7.33 1.59
C MET A 29 6.50 8.01 2.86
N MET A 30 6.63 9.34 2.93
CA MET A 30 6.03 10.12 4.01
C MET A 30 4.50 9.94 4.02
N SER A 31 3.87 9.97 2.84
CA SER A 31 2.43 9.70 2.68
C SER A 31 2.09 8.29 3.18
N ALA A 32 2.82 7.27 2.72
CA ALA A 32 2.59 5.89 3.14
C ALA A 32 2.71 5.70 4.66
N GLY A 33 3.65 6.39 5.31
CA GLY A 33 3.77 6.38 6.76
C GLY A 33 2.64 7.13 7.47
N LEU A 34 2.16 8.26 6.92
CA LEU A 34 1.04 9.01 7.49
C LEU A 34 -0.27 8.23 7.44
N ASP A 35 -0.50 7.46 6.37
CA ASP A 35 -1.68 6.62 6.22
C ASP A 35 -1.70 5.46 7.27
N LYS A 36 -0.60 5.26 7.98
CA LYS A 36 -0.42 4.24 9.04
C LYS A 36 -0.39 4.87 10.44
N ILE A 37 -0.81 6.12 10.61
CA ILE A 37 -0.86 6.81 11.90
C ILE A 37 -2.33 7.21 12.20
N PRO A 38 -2.95 6.72 13.30
CA PRO A 38 -2.42 5.79 14.30
C PRO A 38 -2.14 4.40 13.71
N LEU A 39 -1.30 3.61 14.38
CA LEU A 39 -0.87 2.31 13.87
C LEU A 39 -2.07 1.37 13.72
N PRO A 40 -2.38 0.90 12.49
CA PRO A 40 -3.51 -0.01 12.28
C PRO A 40 -3.16 -1.45 12.68
N SER A 41 -4.17 -2.21 13.10
CA SER A 41 -4.06 -3.61 13.54
C SER A 41 -3.44 -4.51 12.48
N TRP A 42 -3.90 -4.40 11.21
CA TRP A 42 -3.37 -5.18 10.08
C TRP A 42 -1.86 -5.02 9.88
N MET A 43 -1.27 -3.87 10.26
CA MET A 43 0.17 -3.67 10.11
C MET A 43 0.95 -4.51 11.13
N THR A 44 0.42 -4.64 12.35
CA THR A 44 0.98 -5.51 13.37
C THR A 44 0.86 -6.98 12.96
N GLU A 45 -0.30 -7.37 12.43
CA GLU A 45 -0.55 -8.72 11.90
C GLU A 45 0.38 -9.07 10.73
N GLN A 46 0.60 -8.12 9.81
CA GLN A 46 1.54 -8.30 8.69
C GLN A 46 2.98 -8.52 9.20
N VAL A 47 3.40 -7.76 10.21
CA VAL A 47 4.73 -7.94 10.82
C VAL A 47 4.82 -9.26 11.59
N GLU A 48 3.74 -9.71 12.23
CA GLU A 48 3.67 -11.01 12.88
C GLU A 48 3.76 -12.16 11.86
N ALA A 49 3.10 -12.04 10.71
CA ALA A 49 3.12 -13.02 9.62
C ALA A 49 4.52 -13.23 9.03
N ILE A 50 5.42 -12.25 9.14
CA ILE A 50 6.83 -12.39 8.74
C ILE A 50 7.56 -13.46 9.59
N GLY A 51 7.08 -13.75 10.81
CA GLY A 51 7.46 -14.91 11.61
C GLY A 51 8.83 -14.89 12.29
N TRP A 52 9.75 -14.00 11.87
CA TRP A 52 11.10 -13.89 12.48
C TRP A 52 11.33 -12.60 13.28
N MET A 53 10.41 -11.63 13.24
CA MET A 53 10.59 -10.35 13.93
C MET A 53 10.23 -10.44 15.42
N PRO A 54 11.11 -9.96 16.32
CA PRO A 54 10.77 -9.83 17.73
C PRO A 54 9.85 -8.63 17.95
N PHE A 55 8.87 -8.76 18.84
CA PHE A 55 7.94 -7.70 19.23
C PHE A 55 7.23 -7.03 18.02
N PRO A 56 6.29 -7.72 17.34
CA PRO A 56 5.67 -7.26 16.10
C PRO A 56 5.10 -5.85 16.15
N GLU A 57 4.37 -5.52 17.22
CA GLU A 57 3.78 -4.20 17.43
C GLU A 57 4.84 -3.08 17.48
N ALA A 58 5.93 -3.31 18.21
CA ALA A 58 7.03 -2.35 18.30
C ALA A 58 7.74 -2.18 16.94
N MET A 59 7.90 -3.26 16.18
CA MET A 59 8.50 -3.21 14.85
C MET A 59 7.59 -2.51 13.83
N ALA A 60 6.28 -2.72 13.92
CA ALA A 60 5.28 -2.02 13.11
C ALA A 60 5.33 -0.51 13.36
N TRP A 61 5.41 -0.09 14.63
CA TRP A 61 5.64 1.31 15.01
C TRP A 61 6.94 1.87 14.45
N ILE A 62 8.06 1.14 14.55
CA ILE A 62 9.35 1.58 14.02
C ILE A 62 9.31 1.70 12.50
N ALA A 63 8.67 0.76 11.79
CA ALA A 63 8.52 0.80 10.35
C ALA A 63 7.68 2.01 9.93
N CYS A 64 6.49 2.19 10.50
CA CYS A 64 5.61 3.34 10.27
C CYS A 64 6.35 4.67 10.50
N PHE A 65 7.03 4.81 11.66
CA PHE A 65 7.82 6.00 11.96
C PHE A 65 8.95 6.24 10.95
N THR A 66 9.63 5.18 10.53
CA THR A 66 10.73 5.26 9.56
C THR A 66 10.20 5.72 8.20
N GLU A 67 9.04 5.23 7.76
CA GLU A 67 8.41 5.66 6.51
C GLU A 67 8.00 7.14 6.57
N PHE A 68 7.30 7.55 7.64
CA PHE A 68 6.85 8.92 7.84
C PHE A 68 8.02 9.90 7.99
N ALA A 69 8.80 9.75 9.07
CA ALA A 69 9.86 10.70 9.41
C ALA A 69 11.04 10.58 8.45
N GLY A 70 11.44 9.36 8.08
CA GLY A 70 12.48 9.13 7.08
C GLY A 70 12.10 9.71 5.72
N GLY A 71 10.85 9.53 5.28
CA GLY A 71 10.35 10.10 4.03
C GLY A 71 10.49 11.62 3.98
N LEU A 72 10.04 12.32 5.04
CA LEU A 72 10.18 13.77 5.15
C LEU A 72 11.65 14.22 5.14
N LEU A 73 12.51 13.54 5.90
CA LEU A 73 13.95 13.83 5.98
C LEU A 73 14.64 13.66 4.62
N ILE A 74 14.28 12.63 3.85
CA ILE A 74 14.75 12.46 2.47
C ILE A 74 14.27 13.58 1.56
N ALA A 75 12.98 13.92 1.61
CA ALA A 75 12.38 14.93 0.74
C ALA A 75 13.11 16.29 0.88
N ILE A 76 13.30 16.75 2.11
CA ILE A 76 14.01 18.02 2.39
C ILE A 76 15.54 17.88 2.30
N GLY A 77 16.04 16.65 2.32
CA GLY A 77 17.47 16.33 2.27
C GLY A 77 18.19 16.73 3.54
N LEU A 78 17.63 16.38 4.70
CA LEU A 78 18.21 16.53 6.03
C LEU A 78 18.48 15.13 6.60
N PHE A 79 19.68 14.86 7.11
CA PHE A 79 20.06 13.50 7.52
C PHE A 79 19.84 12.47 6.41
N THR A 80 20.13 12.86 5.18
CA THR A 80 19.74 12.10 3.98
C THR A 80 20.30 10.68 4.00
N ARG A 81 21.56 10.51 4.42
CA ARG A 81 22.19 9.17 4.46
C ARG A 81 21.64 8.28 5.57
N PRO A 82 21.59 8.71 6.85
CA PRO A 82 20.91 7.93 7.89
C PRO A 82 19.46 7.59 7.55
N ALA A 83 18.68 8.57 7.07
CA ALA A 83 17.28 8.35 6.70
C ALA A 83 17.14 7.31 5.58
N ALA A 84 17.97 7.40 4.52
CA ALA A 84 17.94 6.46 3.41
C ALA A 84 18.36 5.05 3.84
N PHE A 85 19.24 4.93 4.84
CA PHE A 85 19.68 3.64 5.36
C PHE A 85 18.53 2.90 6.03
N PHE A 86 17.82 3.55 6.94
CA PHE A 86 16.69 2.94 7.63
C PHE A 86 15.53 2.66 6.66
N LEU A 87 15.22 3.58 5.75
CA LEU A 87 14.21 3.36 4.71
C LEU A 87 14.57 2.20 3.77
N ALA A 88 15.83 2.06 3.40
CA ALA A 88 16.29 0.91 2.61
C ALA A 88 16.09 -0.41 3.39
N ILE A 89 16.35 -0.44 4.70
CA ILE A 89 16.06 -1.63 5.52
C ILE A 89 14.57 -1.94 5.54
N THR A 90 13.72 -0.94 5.81
CA THR A 90 12.26 -1.12 5.81
C THR A 90 11.76 -1.69 4.48
N MET A 91 12.23 -1.13 3.35
CA MET A 91 11.86 -1.62 2.03
C MET A 91 12.45 -2.98 1.67
N ALA A 92 13.66 -3.31 2.15
CA ALA A 92 14.24 -4.63 1.96
C ALA A 92 13.43 -5.71 2.69
N VAL A 93 13.06 -5.43 3.94
CA VAL A 93 12.18 -6.31 4.71
C VAL A 93 10.83 -6.47 4.03
N ALA A 94 10.21 -5.36 3.60
CA ALA A 94 8.92 -5.42 2.90
C ALA A 94 9.02 -6.21 1.58
N ALA A 95 10.05 -5.98 0.77
CA ALA A 95 10.21 -6.66 -0.51
C ALA A 95 10.52 -8.16 -0.36
N PHE A 96 11.42 -8.53 0.55
CA PHE A 96 11.94 -9.91 0.62
C PHE A 96 11.24 -10.78 1.64
N SER A 97 10.75 -10.20 2.74
CA SER A 97 10.11 -10.98 3.80
C SER A 97 8.59 -10.97 3.69
N ALA A 98 7.97 -9.86 3.27
CA ALA A 98 6.52 -9.77 3.17
C ALA A 98 5.98 -10.12 1.77
N GLN A 99 6.77 -9.89 0.72
CA GLN A 99 6.32 -10.00 -0.69
C GLN A 99 7.08 -11.07 -1.51
N ASP A 100 8.10 -11.73 -0.92
CA ASP A 100 8.95 -12.75 -1.56
C ASP A 100 9.48 -12.39 -2.96
N VAL A 101 9.93 -11.14 -3.10
CA VAL A 101 10.32 -10.59 -4.40
C VAL A 101 11.77 -10.94 -4.77
N ALA A 102 12.03 -11.28 -6.03
CA ALA A 102 13.40 -11.50 -6.51
C ALA A 102 14.28 -10.25 -6.40
N LEU A 103 15.52 -10.38 -5.86
CA LEU A 103 16.42 -9.28 -5.48
C LEU A 103 16.64 -8.14 -6.51
N PHE A 104 16.76 -8.46 -7.79
CA PHE A 104 17.05 -7.47 -8.85
C PHE A 104 15.99 -7.37 -9.94
N THR A 105 15.17 -8.40 -10.11
CA THR A 105 14.28 -8.54 -11.27
C THR A 105 12.81 -8.59 -10.90
N GLY A 106 12.48 -8.52 -9.61
CA GLY A 106 11.11 -8.30 -9.21
C GLY A 106 10.64 -6.93 -9.68
N ILE A 107 9.44 -6.88 -10.26
CA ILE A 107 8.83 -5.63 -10.68
C ILE A 107 7.80 -5.29 -9.60
N HIS A 108 8.28 -4.97 -8.39
CA HIS A 108 7.43 -4.57 -7.26
C HIS A 108 7.81 -3.19 -6.75
N VAL A 109 6.80 -2.48 -6.25
CA VAL A 109 6.93 -1.10 -5.76
C VAL A 109 7.93 -0.97 -4.60
N THR A 110 7.87 -1.89 -3.62
CA THR A 110 8.76 -1.92 -2.45
C THR A 110 10.23 -2.08 -2.85
N GLN A 111 10.49 -2.92 -3.85
CA GLN A 111 11.82 -3.10 -4.42
C GLN A 111 12.31 -1.86 -5.20
N GLY A 112 11.42 -1.18 -5.93
CA GLY A 112 11.72 0.10 -6.58
C GLY A 112 12.17 1.17 -5.59
N TYR A 113 11.47 1.27 -4.46
CA TYR A 113 11.86 2.18 -3.36
C TYR A 113 13.17 1.76 -2.70
N LEU A 114 13.38 0.47 -2.43
CA LEU A 114 14.65 -0.05 -1.92
C LEU A 114 15.84 0.45 -2.75
N TRP A 115 15.83 0.20 -4.07
CA TRP A 115 16.93 0.60 -4.93
C TRP A 115 17.07 2.11 -5.07
N SER A 116 15.96 2.85 -4.96
CA SER A 116 15.98 4.31 -4.89
C SER A 116 16.73 4.80 -3.64
N TYR A 117 16.47 4.21 -2.47
CA TYR A 117 17.18 4.59 -1.24
C TYR A 117 18.65 4.14 -1.24
N VAL A 118 18.97 2.99 -1.84
CA VAL A 118 20.36 2.56 -2.08
C VAL A 118 21.10 3.57 -2.96
N ALA A 119 20.47 4.09 -4.01
CA ALA A 119 21.05 5.14 -4.84
C ALA A 119 21.24 6.45 -4.06
N VAL A 120 20.26 6.86 -3.24
CA VAL A 120 20.38 8.05 -2.37
C VAL A 120 21.48 7.88 -1.32
N LEU A 121 21.70 6.68 -0.78
CA LEU A 121 22.81 6.39 0.12
C LEU A 121 24.17 6.62 -0.55
N GLY A 122 24.35 6.09 -1.76
CA GLY A 122 25.58 6.21 -2.53
C GLY A 122 25.85 7.63 -3.01
N LEU A 123 24.83 8.30 -3.56
CA LEU A 123 24.94 9.64 -4.11
C LEU A 123 24.98 10.69 -2.99
N GLY A 124 24.09 10.59 -2.00
CA GLY A 124 23.90 11.57 -0.93
C GLY A 124 22.90 12.67 -1.30
N ALA A 125 22.86 13.73 -0.51
CA ALA A 125 21.81 14.76 -0.55
C ALA A 125 21.87 15.72 -1.76
N GLY A 126 23.07 15.90 -2.34
CA GLY A 126 23.33 16.95 -3.34
C GLY A 126 23.41 18.35 -2.73
N ARG A 127 23.64 19.37 -3.58
CA ARG A 127 23.78 20.78 -3.15
C ARG A 127 22.44 21.46 -2.83
N LEU A 128 21.35 20.97 -3.41
CA LEU A 128 19.99 21.49 -3.20
C LEU A 128 19.31 20.77 -2.02
N SER A 129 19.97 20.67 -0.87
CA SER A 129 19.48 19.96 0.31
C SER A 129 19.72 20.74 1.59
N LEU A 130 18.95 20.46 2.63
CA LEU A 130 19.19 21.07 3.95
C LEU A 130 20.52 20.62 4.56
N ASP A 131 20.99 19.40 4.29
CA ASP A 131 22.32 18.92 4.68
C ASP A 131 23.42 19.85 4.14
N HIS A 132 23.28 20.34 2.90
CA HIS A 132 24.23 21.28 2.30
C HIS A 132 24.05 22.70 2.83
N LEU A 133 22.80 23.17 2.94
CA LEU A 133 22.49 24.54 3.37
C LEU A 133 22.83 24.79 4.85
N LEU A 134 22.65 23.80 5.72
CA LEU A 134 22.86 23.93 7.17
C LEU A 134 24.29 23.60 7.60
N GLY A 135 25.06 22.88 6.77
CA GLY A 135 26.43 22.48 7.07
C GLY A 135 26.52 21.76 8.42
N GLU A 136 27.40 22.23 9.31
CA GLU A 136 27.61 21.65 10.65
C GLU A 136 26.34 21.64 11.52
N ARG A 137 25.40 22.57 11.28
CA ARG A 137 24.14 22.66 12.04
C ARG A 137 23.15 21.57 11.65
N ALA A 138 23.34 20.90 10.51
CA ALA A 138 22.45 19.84 10.05
C ALA A 138 22.29 18.73 11.09
N MET A 139 23.35 18.44 11.86
CA MET A 139 23.27 17.45 12.95
C MET A 139 22.25 17.83 14.02
N VAL A 140 22.37 19.05 14.56
CA VAL A 140 21.48 19.51 15.64
C VAL A 140 20.05 19.63 15.12
N VAL A 141 19.87 20.25 13.95
CA VAL A 141 18.53 20.40 13.34
C VAL A 141 17.92 19.04 13.03
N GLY A 142 18.69 18.12 12.45
CA GLY A 142 18.25 16.75 12.16
C GLY A 142 17.75 16.03 13.40
N VAL A 143 18.55 16.00 14.47
CA VAL A 143 18.16 15.37 15.75
C VAL A 143 16.89 16.00 16.32
N VAL A 144 16.82 17.33 16.37
CA VAL A 144 15.63 18.04 16.89
C VAL A 144 14.39 17.72 16.05
N CYS A 145 14.50 17.76 14.72
CA CYS A 145 13.41 17.40 13.82
C CYS A 145 12.95 15.95 14.05
N THR A 146 13.87 14.99 14.12
CA THR A 146 13.52 13.58 14.37
C THR A 146 12.83 13.39 15.72
N LEU A 147 13.28 14.07 16.78
CA LEU A 147 12.65 14.00 18.11
C LEU A 147 11.24 14.59 18.11
N ILE A 148 11.02 15.71 17.41
CA ILE A 148 9.68 16.31 17.27
C ILE A 148 8.74 15.36 16.53
N LEU A 149 9.21 14.77 15.42
CA LEU A 149 8.42 13.82 14.63
C LEU A 149 8.12 12.55 15.43
N ALA A 150 9.07 12.05 16.22
CA ALA A 150 8.87 10.90 17.10
C ALA A 150 7.83 11.22 18.19
N GLY A 151 7.92 12.40 18.81
CA GLY A 151 6.93 12.86 19.79
C GLY A 151 5.53 12.99 19.18
N TYR A 152 5.42 13.51 17.95
CA TYR A 152 4.16 13.53 17.22
C TYR A 152 3.63 12.11 16.96
N SER A 153 4.44 11.23 16.38
CA SER A 153 4.05 9.83 16.09
C SER A 153 3.57 9.09 17.33
N LEU A 154 4.30 9.21 18.45
CA LEU A 154 3.92 8.61 19.73
C LEU A 154 2.64 9.22 20.31
N SER A 155 2.42 10.52 20.14
CA SER A 155 1.19 11.17 20.61
C SER A 155 -0.06 10.67 19.87
N GLN A 156 0.09 10.24 18.62
CA GLN A 156 -0.99 9.62 17.85
C GLN A 156 -1.20 8.14 18.22
N GLY A 157 -0.15 7.46 18.73
CA GLY A 157 -0.24 6.06 19.17
C GLY A 157 -1.01 5.83 20.47
N ILE A 158 -1.42 6.89 21.16
CA ILE A 158 -2.45 6.82 22.21
C ILE A 158 -3.81 6.85 21.49
N ALA A 159 -4.09 5.83 20.69
CA ALA A 159 -5.41 5.64 20.11
C ALA A 159 -6.36 5.15 21.21
N GLU A 160 -7.58 5.70 21.23
CA GLU A 160 -8.67 5.05 21.97
C GLU A 160 -8.83 3.63 21.41
N PRO A 161 -9.08 2.62 22.27
CA PRO A 161 -9.20 1.24 21.81
C PRO A 161 -10.16 1.18 20.63
N GLU A 162 -9.74 0.52 19.54
CA GLU A 162 -10.67 0.17 18.47
C GLU A 162 -11.93 -0.41 19.11
N PRO A 163 -13.13 0.04 18.72
CA PRO A 163 -14.34 -0.54 19.26
C PRO A 163 -14.27 -2.05 19.01
N GLU A 164 -14.23 -2.84 20.10
CA GLU A 164 -14.40 -4.28 20.01
C GLU A 164 -15.65 -4.52 19.16
N LEU A 165 -15.49 -5.22 18.03
CA LEU A 165 -16.60 -5.67 17.18
C LEU A 165 -17.40 -6.72 17.96
N THR A 166 -18.21 -6.26 18.91
CA THR A 166 -19.16 -7.07 19.68
C THR A 166 -20.49 -7.06 18.96
N GLU A 167 -20.53 -7.72 17.80
CA GLU A 167 -21.70 -8.41 17.25
C GLU A 167 -21.22 -9.16 16.01
N GLU A 168 -21.53 -10.46 15.94
CA GLU A 168 -21.22 -11.32 14.80
C GLU A 168 -21.90 -10.71 13.56
N PHE A 169 -21.16 -10.01 12.71
CA PHE A 169 -21.72 -9.37 11.52
C PHE A 169 -22.28 -10.46 10.60
N LYS A 170 -23.61 -10.57 10.57
CA LYS A 170 -24.31 -11.59 9.80
C LYS A 170 -24.52 -11.10 8.37
N ILE A 171 -23.99 -11.84 7.40
CA ILE A 171 -24.24 -11.61 5.98
C ILE A 171 -25.53 -12.36 5.59
N GLU A 172 -26.56 -11.60 5.22
CA GLU A 172 -27.85 -12.12 4.76
C GLU A 172 -27.95 -12.13 3.23
N ALA A 173 -27.29 -11.17 2.56
CA ALA A 173 -27.26 -11.07 1.11
C ALA A 173 -25.89 -10.61 0.60
N ILE A 174 -25.54 -11.02 -0.63
CA ILE A 174 -24.41 -10.49 -1.39
C ILE A 174 -24.95 -9.92 -2.70
N THR A 175 -24.51 -8.72 -3.08
CA THR A 175 -24.83 -8.04 -4.33
C THR A 175 -23.57 -7.67 -5.10
N ILE A 176 -23.72 -7.33 -6.39
CA ILE A 176 -22.61 -6.95 -7.27
C ILE A 176 -22.80 -5.53 -7.83
N PRO A 177 -22.48 -4.48 -7.04
CA PRO A 177 -22.37 -3.12 -7.56
C PRO A 177 -21.14 -2.96 -8.47
N GLY A 178 -21.29 -2.20 -9.55
CA GLY A 178 -20.21 -1.88 -10.46
C GLY A 178 -20.55 -0.81 -11.49
N SER A 179 -19.57 -0.57 -12.37
CA SER A 179 -19.66 0.36 -13.50
C SER A 179 -20.86 0.14 -14.43
N PHE A 180 -21.42 -1.08 -14.46
CA PHE A 180 -22.55 -1.48 -15.31
C PHE A 180 -23.93 -1.26 -14.67
N ASN A 181 -24.01 -0.88 -13.39
CA ASN A 181 -25.28 -0.61 -12.71
C ASN A 181 -25.24 0.65 -11.82
N ASN A 182 -24.43 1.64 -12.22
CA ASN A 182 -24.31 2.92 -11.50
C ASN A 182 -23.91 2.74 -10.02
N TRP A 183 -23.14 1.68 -9.71
CA TRP A 183 -22.68 1.37 -8.36
C TRP A 183 -23.81 1.22 -7.33
N ASP A 184 -24.97 0.72 -7.76
CA ASP A 184 -26.12 0.47 -6.86
C ASP A 184 -25.86 -0.79 -6.02
N PRO A 185 -25.68 -0.67 -4.68
CA PRO A 185 -25.39 -1.80 -3.81
C PRO A 185 -26.61 -2.71 -3.60
N THR A 186 -27.81 -2.31 -4.06
CA THR A 186 -29.03 -3.12 -3.94
C THR A 186 -29.31 -3.98 -5.17
N SER A 187 -28.50 -3.85 -6.21
CA SER A 187 -28.69 -4.45 -7.52
C SER A 187 -27.81 -5.70 -7.71
N HIS A 188 -28.23 -6.63 -8.57
CA HIS A 188 -27.52 -7.89 -8.85
C HIS A 188 -27.27 -8.73 -7.58
N GLU A 189 -28.34 -9.02 -6.84
CA GLU A 189 -28.30 -9.94 -5.70
C GLU A 189 -27.95 -11.36 -6.15
N MET A 190 -26.97 -11.95 -5.48
CA MET A 190 -26.48 -13.30 -5.72
C MET A 190 -27.28 -14.32 -4.91
N ALA A 191 -27.52 -15.48 -5.51
CA ALA A 191 -28.15 -16.60 -4.82
C ALA A 191 -27.11 -17.44 -4.08
N MET A 192 -27.40 -17.85 -2.85
CA MET A 192 -26.55 -18.80 -2.12
C MET A 192 -26.68 -20.21 -2.74
N VAL A 193 -25.56 -20.80 -3.14
CA VAL A 193 -25.44 -22.13 -3.75
C VAL A 193 -24.49 -22.98 -2.89
N GLY A 194 -25.02 -23.60 -1.84
CA GLY A 194 -24.24 -24.38 -0.88
C GLY A 194 -24.13 -23.69 0.49
N ASP A 195 -23.05 -23.94 1.23
CA ASP A 195 -22.92 -23.46 2.62
C ASP A 195 -22.28 -22.05 2.71
N SER A 196 -21.43 -21.68 1.74
CA SER A 196 -20.68 -20.41 1.77
C SER A 196 -20.54 -19.72 0.41
N VAL A 197 -21.03 -20.32 -0.66
CA VAL A 197 -20.86 -19.81 -2.02
C VAL A 197 -22.10 -19.04 -2.44
N TYR A 198 -21.90 -17.82 -2.93
CA TYR A 198 -22.90 -17.01 -3.61
C TYR A 198 -22.62 -17.04 -5.11
N GLN A 199 -23.68 -17.16 -5.91
CA GLN A 199 -23.60 -17.24 -7.36
C GLN A 199 -24.61 -16.30 -8.02
N LEU A 200 -24.20 -15.63 -9.10
CA LEU A 200 -25.10 -14.92 -10.00
C LEU A 200 -24.65 -15.04 -11.45
N ASP A 201 -25.60 -15.35 -12.32
CA ASP A 201 -25.40 -15.37 -13.77
C ASP A 201 -26.13 -14.16 -14.36
N PHE A 202 -25.42 -13.30 -15.11
CA PHE A 202 -26.05 -12.19 -15.82
C PHE A 202 -25.25 -11.73 -17.04
N THR A 203 -25.92 -11.00 -17.93
CA THR A 203 -25.32 -10.49 -19.17
C THR A 203 -24.58 -9.19 -18.92
N LEU A 204 -23.33 -9.11 -19.38
CA LEU A 204 -22.49 -7.92 -19.29
C LEU A 204 -22.17 -7.37 -20.68
N PRO A 205 -22.15 -6.04 -20.86
CA PRO A 205 -21.68 -5.43 -22.10
C PRO A 205 -20.17 -5.62 -22.28
N SER A 206 -19.70 -5.62 -23.54
CA SER A 206 -18.26 -5.64 -23.81
C SER A 206 -17.58 -4.37 -23.32
N GLY A 207 -16.37 -4.49 -22.77
CA GLY A 207 -15.59 -3.35 -22.27
C GLY A 207 -14.87 -3.64 -20.95
N LEU A 208 -14.15 -2.64 -20.46
CA LEU A 208 -13.61 -2.68 -19.11
C LEU A 208 -14.75 -2.46 -18.11
N ILE A 209 -14.89 -3.36 -17.15
CA ILE A 209 -15.79 -3.21 -16.03
C ILE A 209 -15.00 -3.12 -14.72
N GLU A 210 -15.58 -2.40 -13.78
CA GLU A 210 -15.18 -2.40 -12.38
C GLU A 210 -16.38 -2.83 -11.52
N PHE A 211 -16.12 -3.61 -10.47
CA PHE A 211 -17.15 -4.03 -9.50
C PHE A 211 -16.56 -4.33 -8.12
N LYS A 212 -17.44 -4.44 -7.13
CA LYS A 212 -17.17 -5.01 -5.79
C LYS A 212 -18.29 -5.98 -5.43
N PHE A 213 -18.07 -6.81 -4.41
CA PHE A 213 -19.17 -7.53 -3.75
C PHE A 213 -19.62 -6.72 -2.54
N ALA A 214 -20.92 -6.50 -2.36
CA ALA A 214 -21.46 -5.76 -1.22
C ALA A 214 -22.35 -6.67 -0.37
N ALA A 215 -22.15 -6.66 0.95
CA ALA A 215 -22.97 -7.41 1.88
C ALA A 215 -24.18 -6.59 2.32
N ASN A 216 -25.31 -7.28 2.52
CA ASN A 216 -26.54 -6.72 3.08
C ASN A 216 -27.07 -5.48 2.35
N MET A 217 -26.77 -5.37 1.06
CA MET A 217 -27.24 -4.28 0.19
C MET A 217 -26.76 -2.88 0.64
N THR A 218 -25.69 -2.80 1.44
CA THR A 218 -25.06 -1.54 1.85
C THR A 218 -23.58 -1.54 1.48
N TRP A 219 -22.93 -0.39 1.66
CA TRP A 219 -21.49 -0.27 1.49
C TRP A 219 -20.71 -0.55 2.78
N ASP A 220 -21.39 -0.86 3.90
CA ASP A 220 -20.77 -1.00 5.22
C ASP A 220 -19.79 -2.17 5.26
N VAL A 221 -20.13 -3.27 4.59
CA VAL A 221 -19.23 -4.39 4.37
C VAL A 221 -19.23 -4.70 2.88
N ASN A 222 -18.11 -4.41 2.24
CA ASN A 222 -17.91 -4.68 0.83
C ASN A 222 -16.53 -5.31 0.62
N MET A 223 -16.36 -6.04 -0.49
CA MET A 223 -15.17 -6.80 -0.80
C MET A 223 -14.63 -6.39 -2.17
N GLY A 224 -13.36 -6.05 -2.19
CA GLY A 224 -12.58 -5.73 -3.38
C GLY A 224 -11.35 -6.63 -3.50
N VAL A 225 -10.28 -6.09 -4.08
CA VAL A 225 -8.98 -6.76 -4.25
C VAL A 225 -7.85 -5.79 -3.96
N ILE A 226 -6.67 -6.32 -3.63
CA ILE A 226 -5.45 -5.54 -3.44
C ILE A 226 -4.57 -5.72 -4.69
N ASP A 227 -4.10 -4.61 -5.26
CA ASP A 227 -3.10 -4.56 -6.36
C ASP A 227 -3.44 -5.45 -7.58
N GLN A 228 -4.69 -5.36 -8.06
CA GLN A 228 -5.13 -6.12 -9.24
C GLN A 228 -4.92 -5.31 -10.53
N THR A 229 -4.21 -5.90 -11.49
CA THR A 229 -4.23 -5.44 -12.89
C THR A 229 -5.44 -6.02 -13.62
N PRO A 230 -6.09 -5.30 -14.57
CA PRO A 230 -7.24 -5.84 -15.28
C PRO A 230 -6.92 -7.14 -16.02
N GLN A 231 -7.73 -8.18 -15.80
CA GLN A 231 -7.55 -9.50 -16.43
C GLN A 231 -8.76 -9.89 -17.31
N GLY A 232 -8.54 -10.86 -18.19
CA GLY A 232 -9.61 -11.53 -18.95
C GLY A 232 -10.25 -12.66 -18.14
N PHE A 233 -10.94 -13.56 -18.83
CA PHE A 233 -11.65 -14.69 -18.20
C PHE A 233 -10.92 -16.03 -18.44
N PRO A 234 -10.91 -16.97 -17.47
CA PRO A 234 -11.53 -16.85 -16.15
C PRO A 234 -10.78 -15.86 -15.27
N LEU A 235 -11.54 -15.05 -14.53
CA LEU A 235 -11.03 -14.07 -13.59
C LEU A 235 -11.19 -14.67 -12.19
N GLU A 236 -10.08 -14.97 -11.53
CA GLU A 236 -10.08 -15.50 -10.17
C GLU A 236 -9.25 -14.61 -9.23
N GLY A 237 -9.59 -14.59 -7.95
CA GLY A 237 -8.85 -13.82 -6.96
C GLY A 237 -9.33 -14.06 -5.54
N LYS A 238 -8.56 -13.54 -4.59
CA LYS A 238 -8.97 -13.48 -3.17
C LYS A 238 -9.70 -12.16 -2.93
N GLY A 239 -10.94 -12.24 -2.48
CA GLY A 239 -11.70 -11.07 -2.05
C GLY A 239 -11.23 -10.61 -0.67
N GLU A 240 -10.99 -9.31 -0.51
CA GLU A 240 -10.61 -8.72 0.78
C GLU A 240 -11.70 -7.76 1.21
N ILE A 241 -12.06 -7.76 2.50
CA ILE A 241 -13.03 -6.83 3.06
C ILE A 241 -12.42 -5.43 3.08
N ASP A 242 -13.18 -4.44 2.63
CA ASP A 242 -12.77 -3.03 2.62
C ASP A 242 -12.92 -2.43 4.03
N ASP A 243 -11.79 -2.27 4.72
CA ASP A 243 -11.70 -1.74 6.09
C ASP A 243 -11.30 -0.24 6.13
N GLY A 244 -11.69 0.53 5.11
CA GLY A 244 -11.44 1.98 5.06
C GLY A 244 -10.55 2.43 3.90
N GLY A 245 -10.62 1.74 2.76
CA GLY A 245 -9.93 2.13 1.52
C GLY A 245 -8.67 1.33 1.21
N THR A 246 -8.45 0.20 1.89
CA THR A 246 -7.32 -0.71 1.62
C THR A 246 -7.52 -1.55 0.36
N THR A 247 -8.75 -1.65 -0.14
CA THR A 247 -9.09 -2.46 -1.31
C THR A 247 -9.50 -1.61 -2.51
N GLU A 248 -9.03 -2.02 -3.69
CA GLU A 248 -9.47 -1.48 -4.97
C GLU A 248 -10.70 -2.24 -5.51
N ASN A 249 -11.36 -1.64 -6.50
CA ASN A 249 -12.37 -2.33 -7.30
C ASN A 249 -11.76 -3.49 -8.09
N ILE A 250 -12.51 -4.57 -8.25
CA ILE A 250 -12.14 -5.68 -9.13
C ILE A 250 -12.33 -5.22 -10.58
N LYS A 251 -11.31 -5.37 -11.41
CA LYS A 251 -11.25 -4.89 -12.81
C LYS A 251 -11.20 -6.06 -13.77
N ALA A 252 -12.15 -6.12 -14.70
CA ALA A 252 -12.25 -7.20 -15.69
C ALA A 252 -12.46 -6.64 -17.10
N TYR A 253 -11.85 -7.28 -18.10
CA TYR A 253 -12.10 -6.95 -19.51
C TYR A 253 -13.08 -7.95 -20.13
N ILE A 254 -14.30 -7.48 -20.43
CA ILE A 254 -15.37 -8.23 -21.08
C ILE A 254 -15.14 -8.23 -22.60
N PRO A 255 -14.75 -9.36 -23.23
CA PRO A 255 -14.42 -9.39 -24.67
C PRO A 255 -15.64 -9.23 -25.59
N SER A 256 -16.81 -9.66 -25.15
CA SER A 256 -18.05 -9.63 -25.92
C SER A 256 -19.25 -9.61 -24.99
N GLU A 257 -20.36 -9.01 -25.42
CA GLU A 257 -21.62 -9.09 -24.69
C GLU A 257 -22.11 -10.54 -24.63
N LYS A 258 -22.09 -11.12 -23.43
CA LYS A 258 -22.55 -12.49 -23.15
C LYS A 258 -22.82 -12.63 -21.65
N GLU A 259 -23.33 -13.79 -21.28
CA GLU A 259 -23.59 -14.17 -19.90
C GLU A 259 -22.30 -14.62 -19.21
N TYR A 260 -22.09 -14.14 -17.99
CA TYR A 260 -20.99 -14.50 -17.12
C TYR A 260 -21.56 -14.97 -15.79
N ARG A 261 -20.89 -15.95 -15.20
CA ARG A 261 -21.13 -16.43 -13.84
C ARG A 261 -20.16 -15.77 -12.90
N PHE A 262 -20.69 -15.18 -11.84
CA PHE A 262 -19.94 -14.69 -10.69
C PHE A 262 -20.14 -15.66 -9.54
N GLU A 263 -19.04 -16.05 -8.89
CA GLU A 263 -19.02 -16.87 -7.70
C GLU A 263 -18.18 -16.17 -6.62
N LEU A 264 -18.66 -16.19 -5.38
CA LEU A 264 -17.92 -15.74 -4.20
C LEU A 264 -18.10 -16.77 -3.09
N ASP A 265 -17.00 -17.37 -2.63
CA ASP A 265 -16.96 -18.22 -1.45
C ASP A 265 -16.54 -17.39 -0.23
N LEU A 266 -17.47 -17.16 0.70
CA LEU A 266 -17.21 -16.38 1.92
C LEU A 266 -16.33 -17.11 2.94
N LYS A 267 -16.18 -18.44 2.83
CA LYS A 267 -15.33 -19.22 3.74
C LYS A 267 -13.87 -19.16 3.31
N GLU A 268 -13.62 -19.27 2.01
CA GLU A 268 -12.25 -19.17 1.46
C GLU A 268 -11.86 -17.74 1.08
N MET A 269 -12.84 -16.82 1.07
CA MET A 269 -12.70 -15.45 0.56
C MET A 269 -12.15 -15.44 -0.87
N LYS A 270 -12.67 -16.32 -1.73
CA LYS A 270 -12.27 -16.43 -3.14
C LYS A 270 -13.43 -16.13 -4.07
N PHE A 271 -13.15 -15.44 -5.16
CA PHE A 271 -14.11 -15.24 -6.23
C PHE A 271 -13.61 -15.84 -7.55
N LEU A 272 -14.57 -16.26 -8.35
CA LEU A 272 -14.38 -16.70 -9.72
C LEU A 272 -15.42 -16.00 -10.59
N VAL A 273 -14.98 -15.46 -11.72
CA VAL A 273 -15.86 -15.01 -12.77
C VAL A 273 -15.46 -15.72 -14.05
N ASP A 274 -16.40 -16.40 -14.69
CA ASP A 274 -16.17 -17.08 -15.96
C ASP A 274 -17.34 -16.91 -16.91
N SER A 275 -17.07 -17.04 -18.21
CA SER A 275 -18.13 -17.00 -19.20
C SER A 275 -18.87 -18.33 -19.28
N ILE A 276 -20.19 -18.25 -19.38
CA ILE A 276 -21.01 -19.45 -19.51
C ILE A 276 -20.95 -19.92 -20.97
N PRO A 277 -20.52 -21.16 -21.26
CA PRO A 277 -20.58 -21.71 -22.61
C PRO A 277 -22.04 -21.77 -23.07
N ARG A 278 -22.31 -21.26 -24.28
CA ARG A 278 -23.61 -21.47 -24.94
C ARG A 278 -23.79 -22.90 -25.42
#